data_AF-A0A2M6IU98-F1
#
_entry.id   AF-A0A2M6IU98-F1
#
_cell.length_a   1.000
_cell.length_b   1.000
_cell.length_c   1.000
_cell.angle_alpha   90.00
_cell.angle_beta   90.00
_cell.angle_gamma   90.00
#
_symmetry.space_group_name_H-M   'P 1'
#
loop_
_entity.id
_entity.type
_entity.pdbx_description
1 polymer ?
#
loop_
_entity_poly.entity_id
_entity_poly.type
_entity_poly.pdbx_seq_one_letter_code
_entity_poly.pdbx_strand_id
1 'polypeptide(L)'
;MKEKTSPQKQIIDLCEKIYPKKITSNSLKIPSSDSELIYFAQKNRLIHFLALTYQSDSFYSQYAKEFRSYTDAIIKSLQILSRITDLSELLVIKTISSYPHDTSDLDILVKNHQKAEEVKKMIQDKQIHFPFDTDINFKISWTDSEEVSNTYIWSHVKRIEFNGMKIFVPNPELDVLIRVAHMPFELAEVRLGELMHIYNQSKNIRWDELEKEAQDNNWEKTFHHITALLNELHTLLYDEPWHAKLQRGKKQNSPLQFPISVPYSILARAVIEKRAWKKLWGARYILKDRLGL
;
A
#
# COMPACT_ATOMS: atom_id res chain seq x y z
N MET A 1 -25.84 -23.99 18.37
CA MET A 1 -24.43 -23.64 18.12
C MET A 1 -24.32 -23.09 16.71
N LYS A 2 -23.73 -21.91 16.48
CA LYS A 2 -23.44 -21.44 15.11
C LYS A 2 -22.23 -22.22 14.61
N GLU A 3 -22.31 -22.83 13.43
CA GLU A 3 -21.15 -23.47 12.80
C GLU A 3 -20.01 -22.45 12.67
N LYS A 4 -18.81 -22.83 13.12
CA LYS A 4 -17.61 -21.98 12.99
C LYS A 4 -17.27 -21.91 11.49
N THR A 5 -17.40 -20.73 10.90
CA THR A 5 -16.97 -20.48 9.52
C THR A 5 -15.51 -20.88 9.37
N SER A 6 -15.18 -21.66 8.34
CA SER A 6 -13.80 -22.09 8.12
C SER A 6 -12.86 -20.89 7.94
N PRO A 7 -11.63 -20.94 8.45
CA PRO A 7 -10.60 -19.91 8.25
C PRO A 7 -10.45 -19.43 6.81
N GLN A 8 -10.51 -20.36 5.85
CA GLN A 8 -10.40 -20.05 4.43
C GLN A 8 -11.55 -19.18 3.95
N LYS A 9 -12.78 -19.51 4.36
CA LYS A 9 -13.96 -18.71 4.02
C LYS A 9 -13.88 -17.32 4.65
N GLN A 10 -13.32 -17.18 5.86
CA GLN A 10 -13.14 -15.87 6.48
C GLN A 10 -12.23 -14.95 5.65
N ILE A 11 -11.11 -15.46 5.13
CA ILE A 11 -10.20 -14.68 4.27
C ILE A 11 -10.88 -14.28 2.95
N ILE A 12 -11.62 -15.20 2.32
CA ILE A 12 -12.36 -14.90 1.08
C ILE A 12 -13.41 -13.82 1.37
N ASP A 13 -14.23 -14.00 2.41
CA ASP A 13 -15.27 -13.06 2.82
C ASP A 13 -14.68 -11.65 3.08
N LEU A 14 -13.47 -11.57 3.66
CA LEU A 14 -12.77 -10.28 3.84
C LEU A 14 -12.34 -9.67 2.51
N CYS A 15 -11.73 -10.44 1.62
CA CYS A 15 -11.31 -9.93 0.31
C CYS A 15 -12.51 -9.39 -0.46
N GLU A 16 -13.64 -10.10 -0.43
CA GLU A 16 -14.90 -9.69 -1.06
C GLU A 16 -15.53 -8.45 -0.39
N LYS A 17 -15.25 -8.20 0.90
CA LYS A 17 -15.63 -6.94 1.56
C LYS A 17 -14.77 -5.75 1.11
N ILE A 18 -13.46 -5.96 0.87
CA ILE A 18 -12.57 -4.90 0.37
C ILE A 18 -12.90 -4.58 -1.10
N TYR A 19 -13.00 -5.62 -1.91
CA TYR A 19 -13.30 -5.55 -3.33
C TYR A 19 -14.50 -6.46 -3.63
N PRO A 20 -15.73 -5.91 -3.81
CA PRO A 20 -16.98 -6.67 -3.92
C PRO A 20 -17.13 -7.38 -5.26
N LYS A 21 -16.23 -8.34 -5.49
CA LYS A 21 -16.25 -9.31 -6.59
C LYS A 21 -15.93 -10.68 -6.04
N LYS A 22 -16.65 -11.67 -6.53
CA LYS A 22 -16.51 -13.06 -6.07
C LYS A 22 -15.19 -13.65 -6.53
N ILE A 23 -14.37 -14.13 -5.61
CA ILE A 23 -13.13 -14.83 -5.96
C ILE A 23 -13.50 -16.21 -6.53
N THR A 24 -12.92 -16.58 -7.66
CA THR A 24 -13.11 -17.90 -8.28
C THR A 24 -12.64 -18.99 -7.32
N SER A 25 -13.50 -19.97 -7.04
CA SER A 25 -13.15 -21.09 -6.16
C SER A 25 -11.88 -21.77 -6.65
N ASN A 26 -10.90 -21.94 -5.76
CA ASN A 26 -9.57 -22.52 -6.01
C ASN A 26 -8.53 -21.60 -6.65
N SER A 27 -8.82 -20.32 -6.93
CA SER A 27 -7.79 -19.40 -7.46
C SER A 27 -6.77 -18.95 -6.43
N LEU A 28 -7.10 -19.06 -5.14
CA LEU A 28 -6.26 -18.62 -4.02
C LEU A 28 -5.88 -19.81 -3.12
N LYS A 29 -4.57 -19.99 -2.88
CA LYS A 29 -4.05 -20.95 -1.91
C LYS A 29 -4.09 -20.34 -0.51
N ILE A 30 -5.10 -20.71 0.27
CA ILE A 30 -5.25 -20.28 1.67
C ILE A 30 -4.88 -21.44 2.59
N PRO A 31 -4.00 -21.23 3.58
CA PRO A 31 -3.65 -22.28 4.54
C PRO A 31 -4.87 -22.80 5.31
N SER A 32 -4.78 -24.05 5.76
CA SER A 32 -5.88 -24.73 6.48
C SER A 32 -5.68 -24.75 7.99
N SER A 33 -4.45 -24.56 8.49
CA SER A 33 -4.17 -24.47 9.92
C SER A 33 -4.27 -23.03 10.43
N ASP A 34 -4.65 -22.86 11.71
CA ASP A 34 -4.84 -21.53 12.31
C ASP A 34 -3.53 -20.73 12.40
N SER A 35 -2.39 -21.39 12.69
CA SER A 35 -1.09 -20.73 12.78
C SER A 35 -0.59 -20.24 11.42
N GLU A 36 -0.72 -21.06 10.37
CA GLU A 36 -0.38 -20.65 9.01
C GLU A 36 -1.34 -19.58 8.48
N LEU A 37 -2.62 -19.62 8.88
CA LEU A 37 -3.58 -18.59 8.53
C LEU A 37 -3.19 -17.24 9.14
N ILE A 38 -2.80 -17.18 10.42
CA ILE A 38 -2.32 -15.94 11.04
C ILE A 38 -1.14 -15.40 10.25
N TYR A 39 -0.14 -16.25 10.01
CA TYR A 39 1.06 -15.84 9.28
C TYR A 39 0.70 -15.32 7.89
N PHE A 40 -0.17 -16.02 7.17
CA PHE A 40 -0.69 -15.59 5.88
C PHE A 40 -1.39 -14.23 5.98
N ALA A 41 -2.28 -14.05 6.95
CA ALA A 41 -3.04 -12.81 7.14
C ALA A 41 -2.12 -11.64 7.52
N GLN A 42 -1.09 -11.86 8.35
CA GLN A 42 -0.08 -10.85 8.68
C GLN A 42 0.72 -10.44 7.45
N LYS A 43 1.29 -11.40 6.71
CA LYS A 43 2.05 -11.13 5.49
C LYS A 43 1.23 -10.44 4.40
N ASN A 44 -0.09 -10.65 4.41
CA ASN A 44 -1.02 -10.04 3.47
C ASN A 44 -1.76 -8.80 3.99
N ARG A 45 -1.35 -8.26 5.15
CA ARG A 45 -1.97 -7.09 5.82
C ARG A 45 -3.47 -7.28 6.15
N LEU A 46 -3.97 -8.50 6.24
CA LEU A 46 -5.38 -8.81 6.52
C LEU A 46 -5.68 -9.10 7.99
N ILE A 47 -4.67 -9.30 8.84
CA ILE A 47 -4.85 -9.76 10.22
C ILE A 47 -5.72 -8.82 11.05
N HIS A 48 -5.54 -7.51 10.91
CA HIS A 48 -6.32 -6.51 11.64
C HIS A 48 -7.77 -6.48 11.17
N PHE A 49 -8.01 -6.59 9.86
CA PHE A 49 -9.37 -6.66 9.34
C PHE A 49 -10.09 -7.95 9.77
N LEU A 50 -9.38 -9.08 9.77
CA LEU A 50 -9.86 -10.35 10.31
C LEU A 50 -10.25 -10.19 11.78
N ALA A 51 -9.36 -9.60 12.58
CA ALA A 51 -9.58 -9.45 14.01
C ALA A 51 -10.77 -8.56 14.34
N LEU A 52 -10.95 -7.45 13.62
CA LEU A 52 -12.09 -6.56 13.82
C LEU A 52 -13.41 -7.13 13.29
N THR A 53 -13.36 -8.03 12.31
CA THR A 53 -14.56 -8.68 11.77
C THR A 53 -15.03 -9.82 12.67
N TYR A 54 -14.10 -10.57 13.27
CA TYR A 54 -14.38 -11.76 14.07
C TYR A 54 -14.02 -11.57 15.55
N GLN A 55 -14.29 -10.38 16.12
CA GLN A 55 -13.89 -9.98 17.49
C GLN A 55 -14.41 -10.89 18.61
N SER A 56 -15.48 -11.65 18.36
CA SER A 56 -16.01 -12.62 19.33
C SER A 56 -15.11 -13.83 19.54
N ASP A 57 -14.17 -14.08 18.63
CA ASP A 57 -13.15 -15.12 18.81
C ASP A 57 -12.01 -14.55 19.66
N SER A 58 -11.82 -15.11 20.86
CA SER A 58 -10.77 -14.69 21.80
C SER A 58 -9.38 -14.74 21.16
N PHE A 59 -9.21 -15.61 20.16
CA PHE A 59 -7.99 -15.76 19.38
C PHE A 59 -7.55 -14.47 18.67
N TYR A 60 -8.49 -13.64 18.22
CA TYR A 60 -8.16 -12.39 17.51
C TYR A 60 -8.15 -11.14 18.40
N SER A 61 -8.45 -11.30 19.69
CA SER A 61 -8.63 -10.18 20.61
C SER A 61 -7.37 -9.31 20.76
N GLN A 62 -6.18 -9.92 20.69
CA GLN A 62 -4.91 -9.21 20.74
C GLN A 62 -4.72 -8.30 19.52
N TYR A 63 -4.87 -8.82 18.30
CA TYR A 63 -4.74 -8.03 17.07
C TYR A 63 -5.77 -6.89 16.99
N ALA A 64 -6.99 -7.10 17.48
CA ALA A 64 -7.97 -6.03 17.57
C ALA A 64 -7.53 -4.90 18.54
N LYS A 65 -6.84 -5.25 19.63
CA LYS A 65 -6.23 -4.26 20.55
C LYS A 65 -5.04 -3.56 19.89
N GLU A 66 -4.17 -4.31 19.22
CA GLU A 66 -3.03 -3.77 18.47
C GLU A 66 -3.48 -2.71 17.44
N PHE A 67 -4.50 -3.01 16.63
CA PHE A 67 -5.03 -2.04 15.67
C PHE A 67 -5.61 -0.77 16.31
N ARG A 68 -6.29 -0.91 17.45
CA ARG A 68 -6.79 0.26 18.21
C ARG A 68 -5.64 1.11 18.73
N SER A 69 -4.62 0.48 19.31
CA SER A 69 -3.41 1.17 19.77
C SER A 69 -2.66 1.87 18.64
N TYR A 70 -2.55 1.22 17.47
CA TYR A 70 -2.02 1.82 16.25
C TYR A 70 -2.81 3.07 15.83
N THR A 71 -4.15 2.98 15.80
CA THR A 71 -5.03 4.10 15.47
C THR A 71 -4.86 5.27 16.45
N ASP A 72 -4.80 4.98 17.75
CA ASP A 72 -4.56 5.98 18.79
C ASP A 72 -3.18 6.64 18.65
N ALA A 73 -2.16 5.87 18.27
CA ALA A 73 -0.81 6.38 18.08
C ALA A 73 -0.72 7.31 16.86
N ILE A 74 -1.42 7.00 15.75
CA ILE A 74 -1.54 7.90 14.60
C ILE A 74 -2.21 9.21 14.99
N ILE A 75 -3.36 9.15 15.69
CA ILE A 75 -4.08 10.37 16.10
C ILE A 75 -3.19 11.26 16.97
N LYS A 76 -2.52 10.68 17.98
CA LYS A 76 -1.61 11.41 18.84
C LYS A 76 -0.47 12.04 18.05
N SER A 77 0.08 11.33 17.05
CA SER A 77 1.13 11.86 16.18
C SER A 77 0.63 13.04 15.34
N LEU A 78 -0.57 12.94 14.75
CA LEU A 78 -1.21 14.03 14.02
C LEU A 78 -1.53 15.24 14.92
N GLN A 79 -1.94 15.02 16.18
CA GLN A 79 -2.16 16.08 17.17
C GLN A 79 -0.87 16.79 17.57
N ILE A 80 0.25 16.07 17.61
CA ILE A 80 1.58 16.68 17.82
C ILE A 80 1.94 17.53 16.59
N LEU A 81 1.77 16.99 15.38
CA LEU A 81 2.02 17.71 14.13
C LEU A 81 1.19 18.99 14.01
N SER A 82 -0.08 18.95 14.40
CA SER A 82 -0.96 20.14 14.36
C SER A 82 -0.53 21.27 15.28
N ARG A 83 0.34 21.01 16.26
CA ARG A 83 0.92 22.04 17.16
C ARG A 83 2.16 22.70 16.58
N ILE A 84 2.78 22.11 15.57
CA ILE A 84 4.02 22.61 14.95
C ILE A 84 3.82 23.11 13.53
N THR A 85 2.78 22.64 12.83
CA THR A 85 2.48 23.05 11.46
C THR A 85 0.98 22.96 11.18
N ASP A 86 0.51 23.71 10.18
CA ASP A 86 -0.89 23.63 9.74
C ASP A 86 -1.12 22.27 9.06
N LEU A 87 -2.14 21.54 9.53
CA LEU A 87 -2.58 20.27 8.94
C LEU A 87 -3.04 20.45 7.48
N SER A 88 -3.41 21.67 7.07
CA SER A 88 -3.77 21.94 5.67
C SER A 88 -2.59 21.86 4.70
N GLU A 89 -1.36 21.91 5.21
CA GLU A 89 -0.12 21.79 4.44
C GLU A 89 0.46 20.36 4.45
N LEU A 90 -0.22 19.44 5.16
CA LEU A 90 0.20 18.06 5.36
C LEU A 90 -0.70 17.10 4.61
N LEU A 91 -0.08 16.08 4.01
CA LEU A 91 -0.75 15.00 3.31
C LEU A 91 -0.30 13.66 3.91
N VAL A 92 -1.24 12.91 4.48
CA VAL A 92 -0.98 11.57 5.02
C VAL A 92 -1.07 10.56 3.88
N ILE A 93 0.01 9.83 3.60
CA ILE A 93 0.06 8.84 2.51
C ILE A 93 0.25 7.42 3.05
N LYS A 94 -0.18 6.40 2.29
CA LYS A 94 -0.02 4.95 2.57
C LYS A 94 -0.69 4.42 3.85
N THR A 95 -0.85 5.22 4.90
CA THR A 95 -1.39 4.86 6.23
C THR A 95 -2.88 4.55 6.22
N ILE A 96 -3.67 5.31 5.46
CA ILE A 96 -5.14 5.18 5.43
C ILE A 96 -5.56 4.37 4.20
N SER A 97 -6.41 3.36 4.38
CA SER A 97 -6.94 2.54 3.28
C SER A 97 -8.42 2.22 3.47
N SER A 98 -9.02 1.58 2.46
CA SER A 98 -10.43 1.14 2.51
C SER A 98 -10.67 -0.05 3.45
N TYR A 99 -9.64 -0.52 4.14
CA TYR A 99 -9.73 -1.63 5.06
C TYR A 99 -8.75 -1.46 6.24
N PRO A 100 -9.08 -2.01 7.42
CA PRO A 100 -8.21 -1.96 8.60
C PRO A 100 -6.90 -2.73 8.39
N HIS A 101 -5.79 -2.00 8.45
CA HIS A 101 -4.44 -2.55 8.46
C HIS A 101 -3.49 -1.56 9.15
N ASP A 102 -2.34 -2.05 9.56
CA ASP A 102 -1.25 -1.28 10.13
C ASP A 102 -0.13 -1.05 9.12
N THR A 103 0.62 0.02 9.36
CA THR A 103 1.90 0.32 8.73
C THR A 103 2.99 0.30 9.81
N SER A 104 4.26 0.37 9.41
CA SER A 104 5.39 0.55 10.32
C SER A 104 5.49 1.98 10.84
N ASP A 105 5.01 2.92 10.04
CA ASP A 105 5.33 4.33 10.05
C ASP A 105 4.18 5.16 9.49
N LEU A 106 4.15 6.44 9.89
CA LEU A 106 3.23 7.47 9.42
C LEU A 106 3.99 8.36 8.43
N ASP A 107 3.78 8.13 7.15
CA ASP A 107 4.33 8.97 6.09
C ASP A 107 3.52 10.26 5.93
N ILE A 108 4.20 11.39 6.10
CA ILE A 108 3.65 12.72 5.94
C ILE A 108 4.39 13.44 4.82
N LEU A 109 3.65 13.89 3.81
CA LEU A 109 4.15 14.84 2.83
C LEU A 109 3.81 16.28 3.24
N VAL A 110 4.81 17.14 3.16
CA VAL A 110 4.69 18.59 3.35
C VAL A 110 4.80 19.27 1.99
N LYS A 111 3.90 20.22 1.70
CA LYS A 111 3.75 20.81 0.38
C LYS A 111 5.00 21.50 -0.20
N ASN A 112 5.84 22.03 0.67
CA ASN A 112 7.01 22.81 0.31
C ASN A 112 8.26 22.23 0.99
N HIS A 113 9.36 22.11 0.24
CA HIS A 113 10.64 21.62 0.74
C HIS A 113 11.17 22.42 1.93
N GLN A 114 11.18 23.76 1.86
CA GLN A 114 11.61 24.60 2.97
C GLN A 114 10.77 24.34 4.22
N LYS A 115 9.44 24.22 4.04
CA LYS A 115 8.53 23.93 5.15
C LYS A 115 8.79 22.55 5.76
N ALA A 116 9.08 21.54 4.93
CA ALA A 116 9.44 20.21 5.41
C ALA A 116 10.70 20.25 6.28
N GLU A 117 11.73 20.98 5.83
CA GLU A 117 12.97 21.16 6.59
C GLU A 117 12.77 21.95 7.88
N GLU A 118 11.92 22.99 7.87
CA GLU A 118 11.50 23.71 9.08
C GLU A 118 10.80 22.79 10.09
N VAL A 119 9.88 21.93 9.62
CA VAL A 119 9.17 20.96 10.47
C VAL A 119 10.14 19.94 11.07
N LYS A 120 11.02 19.35 10.26
CA LYS A 120 12.06 18.43 10.73
C LYS A 120 12.97 19.08 11.77
N LYS A 121 13.43 20.31 11.48
CA LYS A 121 14.26 21.07 12.42
C LYS A 121 13.51 21.34 13.72
N MET A 122 12.24 21.71 13.69
CA MET A 122 11.43 21.89 14.90
C MET A 122 11.28 20.60 15.71
N ILE A 123 11.10 19.45 15.05
CA ILE A 123 11.04 18.14 15.71
C ILE A 123 12.37 17.85 16.41
N GLN A 124 13.50 18.09 15.73
CA GLN A 124 14.83 17.87 16.28
C GLN A 124 15.15 18.82 17.43
N ASP A 125 15.01 20.13 17.24
CA ASP A 125 15.35 21.18 18.21
C ASP A 125 14.53 21.04 19.51
N LYS A 126 13.27 20.64 19.40
CA LYS A 126 12.37 20.43 20.54
C LYS A 126 12.37 18.99 21.08
N GLN A 127 13.17 18.09 20.50
CA GLN A 127 13.22 16.67 20.85
C GLN A 127 11.81 16.05 20.90
N ILE A 128 11.01 16.31 19.87
CA ILE A 128 9.65 15.79 19.80
C ILE A 128 9.69 14.29 19.57
N HIS A 129 9.06 13.53 20.49
CA HIS A 129 8.89 12.09 20.37
C HIS A 129 7.46 11.79 19.92
N PHE A 130 7.34 11.13 18.76
CA PHE A 130 6.07 10.59 18.30
C PHE A 130 5.82 9.22 18.93
N PRO A 131 4.56 8.89 19.28
CA PRO A 131 4.19 7.55 19.73
C PRO A 131 4.20 6.50 18.61
N PHE A 132 4.36 6.95 17.37
CA PHE A 132 4.40 6.13 16.17
C PHE A 132 5.49 6.69 15.26
N ASP A 133 6.27 5.83 14.60
CA ASP A 133 7.34 6.31 13.72
C ASP A 133 6.74 7.24 12.66
N THR A 134 7.30 8.44 12.47
CA THR A 134 6.65 9.50 11.69
C THR A 134 7.67 10.14 10.77
N ASP A 135 7.50 9.87 9.47
CA ASP A 135 8.42 10.31 8.43
C ASP A 135 7.90 11.56 7.74
N ILE A 136 8.65 12.65 7.86
CA ILE A 136 8.35 13.93 7.23
C ILE A 136 9.10 14.05 5.91
N ASN A 137 8.37 14.04 4.81
CA ASN A 137 8.88 14.11 3.45
C ASN A 137 8.30 15.31 2.69
N PHE A 138 8.97 15.74 1.60
CA PHE A 138 8.44 16.79 0.71
C PHE A 138 8.14 16.29 -0.70
N LYS A 139 8.54 15.05 -1.01
CA LYS A 139 8.37 14.41 -2.32
C LYS A 139 8.15 12.92 -2.14
N ILE A 140 7.48 12.30 -3.11
CA ILE A 140 7.38 10.85 -3.24
C ILE A 140 8.48 10.42 -4.20
N SER A 141 9.50 9.79 -3.64
CA SER A 141 10.69 9.44 -4.41
C SER A 141 11.28 8.15 -3.90
N TRP A 142 11.68 7.29 -4.82
CA TRP A 142 12.61 6.24 -4.52
C TRP A 142 14.03 6.70 -4.82
N THR A 143 14.88 6.67 -3.78
CA THR A 143 16.19 7.33 -3.79
C THR A 143 16.03 8.84 -3.99
N ASP A 144 16.72 9.45 -4.96
CA ASP A 144 16.60 10.90 -5.23
C ASP A 144 15.64 11.20 -6.40
N SER A 145 15.19 10.17 -7.13
CA SER A 145 14.32 10.31 -8.28
C SER A 145 12.85 10.32 -7.87
N GLU A 146 12.14 11.36 -8.25
CA GLU A 146 10.68 11.47 -8.05
C GLU A 146 9.96 10.32 -8.75
N GLU A 147 8.96 9.76 -8.08
CA GLU A 147 8.03 8.77 -8.62
C GLU A 147 6.74 9.45 -9.09
N VAL A 148 6.33 10.47 -8.34
CA VAL A 148 5.16 11.30 -8.60
C VAL A 148 5.57 12.75 -8.40
N SER A 149 5.24 13.59 -9.36
CA SER A 149 5.56 15.01 -9.33
C SER A 149 4.76 15.73 -8.25
N ASN A 150 5.36 16.77 -7.67
CA ASN A 150 4.70 17.55 -6.62
C ASN A 150 3.38 18.19 -7.13
N THR A 151 3.36 18.64 -8.39
CA THR A 151 2.15 19.19 -9.02
C THR A 151 1.02 18.18 -9.08
N TYR A 152 1.32 16.95 -9.48
CA TYR A 152 0.32 15.88 -9.53
C TYR A 152 -0.17 15.51 -8.13
N ILE A 153 0.74 15.37 -7.16
CA ILE A 153 0.41 15.07 -5.76
C ILE A 153 -0.63 16.07 -5.22
N TRP A 154 -0.35 17.37 -5.28
CA TRP A 154 -1.20 18.38 -4.62
C TRP A 154 -2.47 18.73 -5.42
N SER A 155 -2.57 18.32 -6.68
CA SER A 155 -3.82 18.41 -7.45
C SER A 155 -4.74 17.20 -7.23
N HIS A 156 -4.24 16.10 -6.65
CA HIS A 156 -4.96 14.84 -6.46
C HIS A 156 -5.12 14.48 -4.97
N VAL A 157 -5.35 15.49 -4.12
CA VAL A 157 -5.66 15.30 -2.69
C VAL A 157 -7.16 15.38 -2.42
N LYS A 158 -7.61 14.73 -1.35
CA LYS A 158 -8.95 14.91 -0.79
C LYS A 158 -8.87 15.14 0.71
N ARG A 159 -9.87 15.85 1.24
CA ARG A 159 -10.01 16.02 2.69
C ARG A 159 -10.91 14.92 3.24
N ILE A 160 -10.49 14.30 4.34
CA ILE A 160 -11.31 13.35 5.10
C ILE A 160 -11.40 13.76 6.56
N GLU A 161 -12.37 13.21 7.28
CA GLU A 161 -12.41 13.24 8.73
C GLU A 161 -11.94 11.88 9.27
N PHE A 162 -10.87 11.89 10.06
CA PHE A 162 -10.30 10.71 10.69
C PHE A 162 -10.26 10.93 12.21
N ASN A 163 -11.14 10.22 12.93
CA ASN A 163 -11.31 10.36 14.39
C ASN A 163 -11.45 11.83 14.84
N GLY A 164 -12.33 12.59 14.18
CA GLY A 164 -12.60 14.01 14.48
C GLY A 164 -11.54 14.99 13.95
N MET A 165 -10.43 14.51 13.39
CA MET A 165 -9.41 15.36 12.76
C MET A 165 -9.66 15.47 11.26
N LYS A 166 -9.64 16.69 10.74
CA LYS A 166 -9.73 16.94 9.30
C LYS A 166 -8.34 16.98 8.68
N ILE A 167 -8.00 15.96 7.89
CA ILE A 167 -6.68 15.78 7.27
C ILE A 167 -6.79 15.65 5.76
N PHE A 168 -5.70 15.94 5.03
CA PHE A 168 -5.59 15.59 3.62
C PHE A 168 -4.99 14.19 3.47
N VAL A 169 -5.56 13.44 2.51
CA VAL A 169 -5.10 12.13 2.05
C VAL A 169 -5.12 12.10 0.53
N PRO A 170 -4.40 11.17 -0.13
CA PRO A 170 -4.54 10.96 -1.56
C PRO A 170 -5.99 10.69 -1.98
N ASN A 171 -6.39 11.25 -3.12
CA ASN A 171 -7.58 10.75 -3.81
C ASN A 171 -7.30 9.33 -4.38
N PRO A 172 -8.33 8.62 -4.88
CA PRO A 172 -8.12 7.26 -5.42
C PRO A 172 -7.05 7.15 -6.51
N GLU A 173 -6.92 8.15 -7.39
CA GLU A 173 -5.94 8.16 -8.48
C GLU A 173 -4.50 8.23 -7.95
N LEU A 174 -4.25 9.17 -7.04
CA LEU A 174 -2.94 9.33 -6.42
C LEU A 174 -2.60 8.14 -5.52
N ASP A 175 -3.55 7.61 -4.74
CA ASP A 175 -3.28 6.47 -3.85
C ASP A 175 -2.90 5.22 -4.65
N VAL A 176 -3.60 4.94 -5.75
CA VAL A 176 -3.26 3.82 -6.64
C VAL A 176 -1.86 4.02 -7.23
N LEU A 177 -1.54 5.22 -7.72
CA LEU A 177 -0.23 5.49 -8.32
C LEU A 177 0.91 5.29 -7.31
N ILE A 178 0.75 5.81 -6.08
CA ILE A 178 1.73 5.64 -4.99
C ILE A 178 1.96 4.16 -4.69
N ARG A 179 0.88 3.38 -4.55
CA ARG A 179 1.00 1.94 -4.22
C ARG A 179 1.60 1.13 -5.37
N VAL A 180 1.23 1.46 -6.61
CA VAL A 180 1.80 0.84 -7.82
C VAL A 180 3.30 1.15 -7.95
N ALA A 181 3.74 2.37 -7.61
CA ALA A 181 5.16 2.71 -7.56
C ALA A 181 5.90 1.95 -6.44
N HIS A 182 5.29 1.87 -5.25
CA HIS A 182 5.89 1.23 -4.08
C HIS A 182 6.18 -0.27 -4.27
N MET A 183 5.41 -0.98 -5.10
CA MET A 183 5.63 -2.41 -5.38
C MET A 183 7.02 -2.72 -5.97
N PRO A 184 7.41 -2.20 -7.15
CA PRO A 184 8.75 -2.44 -7.71
C PRO A 184 9.85 -1.64 -7.01
N PHE A 185 9.53 -0.46 -6.45
CA PHE A 185 10.55 0.43 -5.91
C PHE A 185 10.86 0.19 -4.44
N GLU A 186 9.98 -0.40 -3.64
CA GLU A 186 10.23 -0.60 -2.20
C GLU A 186 9.96 -2.03 -1.73
N LEU A 187 8.80 -2.62 -2.05
CA LEU A 187 8.37 -3.89 -1.45
C LEU A 187 8.92 -5.14 -2.15
N ALA A 188 9.06 -5.10 -3.47
CA ALA A 188 9.36 -6.26 -4.32
C ALA A 188 8.34 -7.42 -4.23
N GLU A 189 7.14 -7.17 -3.70
CA GLU A 189 6.05 -8.14 -3.58
C GLU A 189 4.68 -7.45 -3.70
N VAL A 190 3.67 -8.23 -4.09
CA VAL A 190 2.26 -7.86 -4.11
C VAL A 190 1.56 -8.59 -2.97
N ARG A 191 1.02 -7.83 -2.01
CA ARG A 191 0.26 -8.35 -0.87
C ARG A 191 -1.23 -8.38 -1.20
N LEU A 192 -1.95 -9.40 -0.73
CA LEU A 192 -3.36 -9.60 -1.08
C LEU A 192 -4.26 -8.45 -0.63
N GLY A 193 -4.15 -7.95 0.60
CA GLY A 193 -4.98 -6.84 1.08
C GLY A 193 -4.77 -5.55 0.26
N GLU A 194 -3.53 -5.25 -0.09
CA GLU A 194 -3.18 -4.10 -0.93
C GLU A 194 -3.69 -4.26 -2.36
N LEU A 195 -3.60 -5.46 -2.93
CA LEU A 195 -4.17 -5.78 -4.23
C LEU A 195 -5.68 -5.53 -4.28
N MET A 196 -6.41 -6.01 -3.26
CA MET A 196 -7.86 -5.78 -3.16
C MET A 196 -8.19 -4.29 -3.03
N HIS A 197 -7.39 -3.56 -2.26
CA HIS A 197 -7.57 -2.12 -2.11
C HIS A 197 -7.39 -1.37 -3.44
N ILE A 198 -6.33 -1.69 -4.18
CA ILE A 198 -6.05 -1.11 -5.50
C ILE A 198 -7.20 -1.41 -6.47
N TYR A 199 -7.67 -2.66 -6.55
CA TYR A 199 -8.82 -3.02 -7.38
C TYR A 199 -10.08 -2.26 -7.00
N ASN A 200 -10.31 -2.03 -5.71
CA ASN A 200 -11.47 -1.26 -5.28
C ASN A 200 -11.37 0.23 -5.64
N GLN A 201 -10.21 0.86 -5.47
CA GLN A 201 -10.01 2.27 -5.81
C GLN A 201 -10.09 2.53 -7.33
N SER A 202 -9.57 1.60 -8.13
CA SER A 202 -9.45 1.74 -9.58
C SER A 202 -10.74 1.78 -10.40
N LYS A 203 -11.90 1.54 -9.80
CA LYS A 203 -13.18 1.50 -10.52
C LYS A 203 -13.49 2.80 -11.29
N ASN A 204 -12.95 3.92 -10.82
CA ASN A 204 -13.22 5.26 -11.35
C ASN A 204 -11.95 6.08 -11.59
N ILE A 205 -10.81 5.45 -11.89
CA ILE A 205 -9.54 6.17 -12.12
C ILE A 205 -9.28 6.37 -13.61
N ARG A 206 -8.70 7.52 -13.96
CA ARG A 206 -8.28 7.82 -15.34
C ARG A 206 -6.88 7.27 -15.58
N TRP A 207 -6.81 6.00 -15.95
CA TRP A 207 -5.54 5.28 -16.18
C TRP A 207 -4.57 6.00 -17.11
N ASP A 208 -5.08 6.66 -18.15
CA ASP A 208 -4.26 7.40 -19.11
C ASP A 208 -3.51 8.59 -18.43
N GLU A 209 -4.05 9.16 -17.35
CA GLU A 209 -3.38 10.21 -16.55
C GLU A 209 -2.27 9.63 -15.65
N LEU A 210 -2.51 8.47 -15.05
CA LEU A 210 -1.52 7.76 -14.23
C LEU A 210 -0.32 7.33 -15.08
N GLU A 211 -0.60 6.84 -16.29
CA GLU A 211 0.42 6.50 -17.28
C GLU A 211 1.24 7.72 -17.70
N LYS A 212 0.56 8.85 -17.98
CA LYS A 212 1.22 10.11 -18.30
C LYS A 212 2.14 10.57 -17.16
N GLU A 213 1.68 10.48 -15.92
CA GLU A 213 2.48 10.84 -14.75
C GLU A 213 3.69 9.90 -14.59
N ALA A 214 3.52 8.60 -14.82
CA ALA A 214 4.63 7.65 -14.81
C ALA A 214 5.66 7.95 -15.92
N GLN A 215 5.19 8.36 -17.09
CA GLN A 215 6.03 8.81 -18.20
C GLN A 215 6.81 10.08 -17.86
N ASP A 216 6.16 11.10 -17.32
CA ASP A 216 6.80 12.36 -16.92
C ASP A 216 7.87 12.16 -15.84
N ASN A 217 7.69 11.14 -15.00
CA ASN A 217 8.65 10.76 -13.96
C ASN A 217 9.62 9.64 -14.40
N ASN A 218 9.74 9.37 -15.70
CA ASN A 218 10.68 8.42 -16.31
C ASN A 218 10.56 6.96 -15.82
N TRP A 219 9.35 6.44 -15.61
CA TRP A 219 9.14 5.03 -15.24
C TRP A 219 7.94 4.36 -15.91
N GLU A 220 7.53 4.87 -17.06
CA GLU A 220 6.42 4.37 -17.90
C GLU A 220 6.43 2.84 -18.09
N LYS A 221 7.58 2.25 -18.45
CA LYS A 221 7.59 0.81 -18.75
C LYS A 221 7.52 -0.04 -17.49
N THR A 222 8.11 0.42 -16.39
CA THR A 222 7.91 -0.21 -15.07
C THR A 222 6.43 -0.16 -14.68
N PHE A 223 5.78 0.99 -14.89
CA PHE A 223 4.34 1.16 -14.67
C PHE A 223 3.50 0.19 -15.54
N HIS A 224 3.77 0.08 -16.84
CA HIS A 224 3.10 -0.86 -17.73
C HIS A 224 3.28 -2.32 -17.29
N HIS A 225 4.49 -2.72 -16.91
CA HIS A 225 4.72 -4.10 -16.47
C HIS A 225 4.02 -4.43 -15.15
N ILE A 226 4.02 -3.51 -14.18
CA ILE A 226 3.29 -3.73 -12.92
C ILE A 226 1.79 -3.76 -13.18
N THR A 227 1.23 -2.82 -13.95
CA THR A 227 -0.21 -2.83 -14.25
C THR A 227 -0.63 -4.06 -15.05
N ALA A 228 0.21 -4.57 -15.95
CA ALA A 228 0.01 -5.85 -16.62
C ALA A 228 0.01 -7.03 -15.64
N LEU A 229 0.95 -7.07 -14.69
CA LEU A 229 0.98 -8.07 -13.62
C LEU A 229 -0.30 -8.02 -12.78
N LEU A 230 -0.73 -6.83 -12.34
CA LEU A 230 -1.97 -6.67 -11.58
C LEU A 230 -3.18 -7.16 -12.42
N ASN A 231 -3.24 -6.85 -13.72
CA ASN A 231 -4.31 -7.34 -14.58
C ASN A 231 -4.31 -8.87 -14.74
N GLU A 232 -3.13 -9.49 -14.83
CA GLU A 232 -3.00 -10.95 -14.83
C GLU A 232 -3.52 -11.55 -13.51
N LEU A 233 -3.12 -11.00 -12.36
CA LEU A 233 -3.63 -11.42 -11.06
C LEU A 233 -5.14 -11.28 -10.95
N HIS A 234 -5.71 -10.19 -11.48
CA HIS A 234 -7.16 -10.00 -11.51
C HIS A 234 -7.83 -11.08 -12.38
N THR A 235 -7.28 -11.36 -13.55
CA THR A 235 -7.80 -12.41 -14.44
C THR A 235 -7.77 -13.78 -13.77
N LEU A 236 -6.71 -14.10 -13.03
CA LEU A 236 -6.59 -15.37 -12.31
C LEU A 236 -7.56 -15.47 -11.13
N LEU A 237 -7.81 -14.37 -10.42
CA LEU A 237 -8.74 -14.35 -9.27
C LEU A 237 -10.21 -14.33 -9.70
N TYR A 238 -10.56 -13.62 -10.78
CA TYR A 238 -11.94 -13.26 -11.14
C TYR A 238 -12.39 -13.72 -12.53
N ASP A 239 -11.54 -14.41 -13.31
CA ASP A 239 -11.78 -14.83 -14.71
C ASP A 239 -12.15 -13.69 -15.67
N GLU A 240 -11.73 -12.46 -15.35
CA GLU A 240 -11.95 -11.27 -16.17
C GLU A 240 -10.78 -10.28 -16.04
N PRO A 241 -10.48 -9.49 -17.09
CA PRO A 241 -9.45 -8.47 -16.98
C PRO A 241 -9.90 -7.36 -16.02
N TRP A 242 -8.94 -6.78 -15.33
CA TRP A 242 -9.15 -5.59 -14.51
C TRP A 242 -9.41 -4.36 -15.36
N HIS A 243 -8.68 -4.25 -16.47
CA HIS A 243 -8.72 -3.12 -17.39
C HIS A 243 -8.93 -3.62 -18.82
N ALA A 244 -9.98 -3.15 -19.49
CA ALA A 244 -10.39 -3.67 -20.81
C ALA A 244 -9.33 -3.51 -21.90
N LYS A 245 -8.45 -2.51 -21.80
CA LYS A 245 -7.34 -2.32 -22.77
C LYS A 245 -6.20 -3.35 -22.58
N LEU A 246 -6.15 -4.06 -21.45
CA LEU A 246 -5.10 -5.04 -21.16
C LEU A 246 -5.54 -6.44 -21.59
N GLN A 247 -4.67 -7.12 -22.34
CA GLN A 247 -4.93 -8.47 -22.82
C GLN A 247 -5.10 -9.45 -21.66
N ARG A 248 -5.93 -10.48 -21.85
CA ARG A 248 -6.05 -11.58 -20.88
C ARG A 248 -4.70 -12.28 -20.74
N GLY A 249 -4.26 -12.42 -19.50
CA GLY A 249 -3.08 -13.23 -19.17
C GLY A 249 -3.27 -14.71 -19.53
N LYS A 250 -2.20 -15.49 -19.46
CA LYS A 250 -2.28 -16.94 -19.65
C LYS A 250 -3.06 -17.55 -18.49
N LYS A 251 -3.91 -18.54 -18.79
CA LYS A 251 -4.54 -19.35 -17.73
C LYS A 251 -3.44 -20.12 -16.98
N GLN A 252 -3.39 -19.94 -15.67
CA GLN A 252 -2.54 -20.72 -14.78
C GLN A 252 -3.35 -21.87 -14.19
N ASN A 253 -2.76 -23.06 -14.10
CA ASN A 253 -3.42 -24.25 -13.56
C ASN A 253 -3.28 -24.39 -12.03
N SER A 254 -2.43 -23.57 -11.39
CA SER A 254 -2.14 -23.63 -9.96
C SER A 254 -2.75 -22.44 -9.21
N PRO A 255 -3.32 -22.64 -8.00
CA PRO A 255 -3.78 -21.56 -7.15
C PRO A 255 -2.66 -20.56 -6.82
N LEU A 256 -2.99 -19.27 -6.74
CA LEU A 256 -2.08 -18.20 -6.37
C LEU A 256 -1.67 -18.30 -4.90
N GLN A 257 -0.39 -18.12 -4.62
CA GLN A 257 0.15 -18.07 -3.26
C GLN A 257 0.68 -16.66 -2.99
N PHE A 258 0.07 -15.97 -2.02
CA PHE A 258 0.45 -14.62 -1.63
C PHE A 258 1.32 -14.60 -0.36
N PRO A 259 2.20 -13.59 -0.17
CA PRO A 259 2.49 -12.50 -1.11
C PRO A 259 3.17 -12.99 -2.39
N ILE A 260 2.91 -12.33 -3.52
CA ILE A 260 3.46 -12.69 -4.83
C ILE A 260 4.69 -11.82 -5.08
N SER A 261 5.86 -12.43 -5.21
CA SER A 261 7.08 -11.69 -5.57
C SER A 261 6.93 -11.01 -6.92
N VAL A 262 7.35 -9.74 -7.00
CA VAL A 262 7.42 -9.01 -8.27
C VAL A 262 8.50 -9.67 -9.13
N PRO A 263 8.22 -10.01 -10.41
CA PRO A 263 9.21 -10.62 -11.29
C PRO A 263 10.50 -9.81 -11.35
N TYR A 264 11.65 -10.51 -11.29
CA TYR A 264 12.97 -9.89 -11.30
C TYR A 264 13.18 -8.95 -12.50
N SER A 265 12.62 -9.29 -13.66
CA SER A 265 12.68 -8.45 -14.85
C SER A 265 12.06 -7.06 -14.64
N ILE A 266 10.97 -6.97 -13.86
CA ILE A 266 10.31 -5.71 -13.50
C ILE A 266 11.17 -4.94 -12.50
N LEU A 267 11.73 -5.61 -11.48
CA LEU A 267 12.61 -4.97 -10.49
C LEU A 267 13.89 -4.41 -11.14
N ALA A 268 14.53 -5.19 -12.02
CA ALA A 268 15.68 -4.75 -12.78
C ALA A 268 15.34 -3.56 -13.69
N ARG A 269 14.15 -3.57 -14.31
CA ARG A 269 13.66 -2.44 -15.11
C ARG A 269 13.48 -1.18 -14.26
N ALA A 270 12.87 -1.31 -13.09
CA ALA A 270 12.64 -0.22 -12.14
C ALA A 270 13.98 0.46 -11.75
N VAL A 271 14.99 -0.35 -11.42
CA VAL A 271 16.36 0.10 -11.18
C VAL A 271 16.92 0.84 -12.40
N ILE A 272 16.73 0.28 -13.61
CA ILE A 272 17.21 0.83 -14.90
C ILE A 272 16.57 2.21 -15.20
N GLU A 273 15.28 2.36 -14.94
CA GLU A 273 14.55 3.58 -15.27
C GLU A 273 14.85 4.71 -14.30
N LYS A 274 14.95 4.39 -13.00
CA LYS A 274 15.28 5.37 -11.95
C LYS A 274 16.76 5.64 -11.78
N ARG A 275 17.63 5.01 -12.59
CA ARG A 275 19.09 5.21 -12.52
C ARG A 275 19.67 4.92 -11.14
N ALA A 276 19.05 4.01 -10.39
CA ALA A 276 19.41 3.73 -9.00
C ALA A 276 20.83 3.14 -8.84
N TRP A 277 21.42 2.59 -9.90
CA TRP A 277 22.82 2.12 -9.90
C TRP A 277 23.85 3.25 -9.80
N LYS A 278 23.45 4.52 -9.97
CA LYS A 278 24.35 5.67 -9.84
C LYS A 278 24.67 6.04 -8.38
N LYS A 279 23.99 5.45 -7.38
CA LYS A 279 24.37 5.59 -5.97
C LYS A 279 25.45 4.56 -5.60
N LEU A 280 26.40 5.00 -4.76
CA LEU A 280 27.65 4.32 -4.33
C LEU A 280 27.50 2.89 -3.77
N TRP A 281 26.28 2.37 -3.62
CA TRP A 281 25.97 1.05 -3.06
C TRP A 281 25.13 0.15 -3.98
N GLY A 282 25.26 0.29 -5.31
CA GLY A 282 24.96 -0.72 -6.34
C GLY A 282 23.60 -1.44 -6.33
N ALA A 283 22.94 -1.51 -7.49
CA ALA A 283 21.71 -2.29 -7.72
C ALA A 283 21.72 -3.72 -7.11
N ARG A 284 22.91 -4.31 -6.97
CA ARG A 284 23.14 -5.61 -6.33
C ARG A 284 22.74 -5.66 -4.84
N TYR A 285 22.97 -4.63 -4.04
CA TYR A 285 22.55 -4.64 -2.62
C TYR A 285 21.04 -4.47 -2.49
N ILE A 286 20.47 -3.55 -3.27
CA ILE A 286 19.02 -3.35 -3.35
C ILE A 286 18.31 -4.65 -3.73
N LEU A 287 18.82 -5.38 -4.73
CA LEU A 287 18.23 -6.66 -5.15
C LEU A 287 18.54 -7.79 -4.18
N LYS A 288 19.75 -7.86 -3.60
CA LYS A 288 20.17 -8.92 -2.68
C LYS A 288 19.42 -8.84 -1.36
N ASP A 289 19.35 -7.66 -0.75
CA ASP A 289 18.65 -7.44 0.53
C ASP A 289 17.13 -7.66 0.36
N ARG A 290 16.56 -7.31 -0.79
CA ARG A 290 15.11 -7.48 -1.05
C ARG A 290 14.72 -8.90 -1.44
N LEU A 291 15.61 -9.66 -2.06
CA LEU A 291 15.35 -11.04 -2.48
C LEU A 291 15.84 -12.08 -1.46
N GLY A 292 16.49 -11.64 -0.37
CA GLY A 292 17.09 -12.54 0.62
C GLY A 292 18.19 -13.44 0.04
N LEU A 293 18.94 -12.93 -0.95
CA LEU A 293 20.04 -13.63 -1.65
C LEU A 293 21.42 -13.37 -1.00
#